data_AF-R6BQC8-F1
#
_entry.id   AF-R6BQC8-F1
#
_cell.length_a   1.000
_cell.length_b   1.000
_cell.length_c   1.000
_cell.angle_alpha   90.00
_cell.angle_beta   90.00
_cell.angle_gamma   90.00
#
_symmetry.space_group_name_H-M   'P 1'
#
loop_
_entity.id
_entity.type
_entity.pdbx_description
1 polymer ?
#
loop_
_entity_poly.entity_id
_entity_poly.type
_entity_poly.pdbx_seq_one_letter_code
_entity_poly.pdbx_strand_id
1 'polypeptide(L)'
;MLILEFEEHRTNEEGKEIFESCDWWKELVSRAAQDADRFEVRCWEDEQEGIAFGQQYGQKQESSTKEIVFAGELTGQALSALVGDCVGADGVLKYFTLNLYAGGKLLFSSSHYGSEIYWMKDSFAEIGFLMMLTKKYPLIKGFDKR
;
A
#
# COMPACT_ATOMS: atom_id res chain seq x y z
N MET A 1 7.31 -15.03 -3.43
CA MET A 1 6.63 -13.82 -2.90
C MET A 1 6.52 -13.96 -1.40
N LEU A 2 6.61 -12.88 -0.64
CA LEU A 2 6.36 -12.88 0.80
C LEU A 2 5.00 -12.24 1.07
N ILE A 3 4.21 -12.81 1.96
CA ILE A 3 2.89 -12.28 2.34
C ILE A 3 2.93 -12.00 3.83
N LEU A 4 2.60 -10.77 4.24
CA LEU A 4 2.56 -10.45 5.67
C LEU A 4 1.26 -10.98 6.28
N GLU A 5 1.38 -11.41 7.54
CA GLU A 5 0.26 -11.87 8.35
C GLU A 5 0.00 -10.86 9.45
N PHE A 6 -1.26 -10.49 9.63
CA PHE A 6 -1.68 -9.50 10.61
C PHE A 6 -2.48 -10.13 11.76
N GLU A 7 -2.51 -9.46 12.91
CA GLU A 7 -3.52 -9.69 13.95
C GLU A 7 -4.93 -9.41 13.42
N GLU A 8 -5.93 -9.94 14.13
CA GLU A 8 -7.33 -9.66 13.81
C GLU A 8 -7.54 -8.14 13.79
N HIS A 9 -7.89 -7.63 12.61
CA HIS A 9 -8.18 -6.22 12.37
C HIS A 9 -9.70 -5.98 12.47
N ARG A 10 -10.05 -4.73 12.69
CA ARG A 10 -11.44 -4.28 12.76
C ARG A 10 -11.79 -3.59 11.46
N THR A 11 -13.02 -3.77 11.00
CA THR A 11 -13.56 -2.98 9.90
C THR A 11 -14.52 -1.92 10.41
N ASN A 12 -14.64 -0.81 9.69
CA ASN A 12 -15.70 0.18 9.90
C ASN A 12 -17.05 -0.34 9.34
N GLU A 13 -18.12 0.46 9.46
CA GLU A 13 -19.47 0.09 8.96
C GLU A 13 -19.51 -0.14 7.43
N GLU A 14 -18.55 0.40 6.69
CA GLU A 14 -18.39 0.26 5.24
C GLU A 14 -17.48 -0.92 4.86
N GLY A 15 -16.97 -1.67 5.83
CA GLY A 15 -16.07 -2.80 5.60
C GLY A 15 -14.62 -2.42 5.33
N LYS A 16 -14.20 -1.17 5.61
CA LYS A 16 -12.81 -0.71 5.44
C LYS A 16 -11.97 -1.01 6.67
N GLU A 17 -10.71 -1.36 6.46
CA GLU A 17 -9.79 -1.77 7.53
C GLU A 17 -9.33 -0.62 8.42
N ILE A 18 -9.46 -0.81 9.73
CA ILE A 18 -9.03 0.14 10.75
C ILE A 18 -7.79 -0.41 11.45
N PHE A 19 -6.73 0.40 11.45
CA PHE A 19 -5.51 0.15 12.22
C PHE A 19 -5.32 1.22 13.28
N GLU A 20 -4.77 0.86 14.45
CA GLU A 20 -4.46 1.83 15.52
C GLU A 20 -3.42 2.87 15.09
N SER A 21 -2.51 2.47 14.19
CA SER A 21 -1.56 3.34 13.51
C SER A 21 -1.28 2.79 12.10
N CYS A 22 -0.98 3.69 11.16
CA CYS A 22 -0.54 3.36 9.80
C CYS A 22 0.97 3.56 9.61
N ASP A 23 1.76 3.74 10.68
CA ASP A 23 3.21 3.99 10.54
C ASP A 23 3.97 2.78 9.98
N TRP A 24 3.50 1.56 10.29
CA TRP A 24 4.01 0.33 9.68
C TRP A 24 3.86 0.34 8.15
N TRP A 25 2.72 0.85 7.67
CA TRP A 25 2.40 0.94 6.24
C TRP A 25 3.30 1.96 5.57
N LYS A 26 3.49 3.13 6.19
CA LYS A 26 4.42 4.16 5.71
C LYS A 26 5.85 3.61 5.59
N GLU A 27 6.31 2.81 6.55
CA GLU A 27 7.65 2.21 6.50
C GLU A 27 7.78 1.14 5.40
N LEU A 28 6.78 0.28 5.22
CA LEU A 28 6.74 -0.68 4.11
C LEU A 28 6.81 0.01 2.77
N VAL A 29 5.91 0.98 2.55
CA VAL A 29 5.82 1.73 1.31
C VAL A 29 7.10 2.50 1.04
N SER A 30 7.63 3.21 2.04
CA SER A 30 8.88 3.97 1.90
C SER A 30 10.06 3.06 1.55
N ARG A 31 10.12 1.86 2.14
CA ARG A 31 11.17 0.88 1.81
C ARG A 31 11.01 0.35 0.38
N ALA A 32 9.81 -0.04 -0.03
CA ALA A 32 9.55 -0.56 -1.37
C ALA A 32 9.78 0.52 -2.45
N ALA A 33 9.44 1.77 -2.15
CA ALA A 33 9.60 2.92 -3.03
C ALA A 33 11.06 3.23 -3.38
N GLN A 34 12.04 2.81 -2.57
CA GLN A 34 13.47 3.03 -2.85
C GLN A 34 13.91 2.41 -4.17
N ASP A 35 13.25 1.34 -4.60
CA ASP A 35 13.57 0.64 -5.84
C ASP A 35 12.49 0.81 -6.92
N ALA A 36 11.39 1.51 -6.62
CA ALA A 36 10.26 1.66 -7.52
C ALA A 36 10.37 2.92 -8.38
N ASP A 37 9.94 2.82 -9.64
CA ASP A 37 9.86 3.94 -10.59
C ASP A 37 8.41 4.37 -10.86
N ARG A 38 7.43 3.55 -10.51
CA ARG A 38 6.01 3.77 -10.84
C ARG A 38 5.09 3.31 -9.72
N PHE A 39 3.95 3.99 -9.59
CA PHE A 39 2.85 3.56 -8.74
C PHE A 39 1.58 3.28 -9.56
N GLU A 40 0.69 2.48 -8.99
CA GLU A 40 -0.72 2.37 -9.37
C GLU A 40 -1.56 2.40 -8.09
N VAL A 41 -2.58 3.25 -8.06
CA VAL A 41 -3.61 3.24 -7.03
C VAL A 41 -4.93 2.79 -7.64
N ARG A 42 -5.68 1.99 -6.88
CA ARG A 42 -7.03 1.56 -7.22
C ARG A 42 -7.96 2.00 -6.11
N CYS A 43 -9.08 2.57 -6.52
CA CYS A 43 -10.08 3.12 -5.62
C CYS A 43 -11.49 2.70 -6.02
N TRP A 44 -12.39 2.59 -5.06
CA TRP A 44 -13.83 2.56 -5.32
C TRP A 44 -14.35 3.95 -5.72
N GLU A 45 -15.53 4.00 -6.33
CA GLU A 45 -16.07 5.25 -6.90
C GLU A 45 -16.36 6.34 -5.86
N ASP A 46 -16.58 5.94 -4.61
CA ASP A 46 -16.88 6.78 -3.45
C ASP A 46 -15.63 7.24 -2.69
N GLU A 47 -14.44 6.72 -3.00
CA GLU A 47 -13.18 7.04 -2.32
C GLU A 47 -12.51 8.32 -2.86
N GLN A 48 -13.15 9.45 -2.61
CA GLN A 48 -12.75 10.73 -3.22
C GLN A 48 -11.31 11.15 -2.88
N GLU A 49 -10.81 10.85 -1.68
CA GLU A 49 -9.45 11.23 -1.28
C GLU A 49 -8.38 10.43 -2.04
N GLY A 50 -8.58 9.13 -2.21
CA GLY A 50 -7.69 8.27 -3.02
C GLY A 50 -7.76 8.64 -4.51
N ILE A 51 -8.95 8.93 -5.02
CA ILE A 51 -9.16 9.43 -6.38
C ILE A 51 -8.43 10.77 -6.61
N ALA A 52 -8.53 11.70 -5.66
CA ALA A 52 -7.87 13.01 -5.75
C ALA A 52 -6.34 12.87 -5.85
N PHE A 53 -5.75 11.97 -5.05
CA PHE A 53 -4.32 11.63 -5.19
C PHE A 53 -4.02 11.10 -6.60
N GLY A 54 -4.80 10.14 -7.09
CA GLY A 54 -4.61 9.54 -8.42
C GLY A 54 -4.72 10.56 -9.56
N GLN A 55 -5.66 11.51 -9.47
CA GLN A 55 -5.83 12.60 -10.44
C GLN A 55 -4.67 13.59 -10.43
N GLN A 56 -4.09 13.86 -9.25
CA GLN A 56 -3.02 14.83 -9.10
C GLN A 56 -1.66 14.28 -9.54
N TYR A 57 -1.37 13.01 -9.24
CA TYR A 57 -0.04 12.43 -9.44
C TYR A 57 0.04 11.38 -10.55
N GLY A 58 -1.10 10.95 -11.09
CA GLY A 58 -1.17 9.90 -12.09
C GLY A 58 -2.09 10.24 -13.26
N GLN A 59 -2.25 9.26 -14.14
CA GLN A 59 -3.21 9.28 -15.22
C GLN A 59 -4.20 8.15 -15.03
N LYS A 60 -5.47 8.42 -15.32
CA LYS A 60 -6.52 7.40 -15.28
C LYS A 60 -6.19 6.29 -16.29
N GLN A 61 -6.29 5.05 -15.85
CA GLN A 61 -6.06 3.86 -16.66
C GLN A 61 -7.38 3.18 -17.01
N GLU A 62 -7.38 2.35 -18.05
CA GLU A 62 -8.47 1.41 -18.27
C GLU A 62 -8.44 0.33 -17.17
N SER A 63 -9.61 -0.02 -16.65
CA SER A 63 -9.76 -1.08 -15.65
C SER A 63 -10.71 -2.15 -16.17
N SER A 64 -10.37 -3.42 -15.94
CA SER A 64 -11.27 -4.56 -16.16
C SER A 64 -12.22 -4.82 -14.98
N THR A 65 -12.01 -4.11 -13.87
CA THR A 65 -12.83 -4.17 -12.66
C THR A 65 -13.66 -2.89 -12.54
N LYS A 66 -14.49 -2.80 -11.48
CA LYS A 66 -15.22 -1.57 -11.16
C LYS A 66 -14.36 -0.49 -10.50
N GLU A 67 -13.12 -0.82 -10.15
CA GLU A 67 -12.20 0.10 -9.50
C GLU A 67 -11.75 1.19 -10.49
N ILE A 68 -11.65 2.41 -9.99
CA ILE A 68 -11.02 3.51 -10.70
C ILE A 68 -9.50 3.38 -10.48
N VAL A 69 -8.77 3.24 -11.58
CA VAL A 69 -7.32 3.00 -11.54
C VAL A 69 -6.57 4.23 -12.03
N PHE A 70 -5.57 4.66 -11.27
CA PHE A 70 -4.60 5.68 -11.68
C PHE A 70 -3.19 5.13 -11.58
N ALA A 71 -2.35 5.44 -12.56
CA ALA A 71 -0.94 5.08 -12.55
C ALA A 71 -0.07 6.27 -12.98
N GLY A 72 1.13 6.38 -12.41
CA GLY A 72 2.04 7.48 -12.67
C GLY A 72 3.45 7.19 -12.19
N GLU A 73 4.41 8.02 -12.60
CA GLU A 73 5.79 7.96 -12.11
C GLU A 73 5.83 8.20 -10.60
N LEU A 74 6.61 7.40 -9.87
CA LEU A 74 6.79 7.57 -8.43
C LEU A 74 7.84 8.65 -8.16
N THR A 75 7.44 9.90 -8.36
CA THR A 75 8.29 11.06 -8.02
C THR A 75 8.41 11.22 -6.51
N GLY A 76 9.42 11.97 -6.03
CA GLY A 76 9.54 12.31 -4.62
C GLY A 76 8.32 13.06 -4.04
N GLN A 77 7.64 13.87 -4.86
CA GLN A 77 6.40 14.55 -4.46
C GLN A 77 5.24 13.57 -4.32
N ALA A 78 5.09 12.65 -5.28
CA ALA A 78 4.06 11.61 -5.22
C ALA A 78 4.28 10.70 -4.00
N LEU A 79 5.51 10.26 -3.75
CA LEU A 79 5.85 9.46 -2.56
C LEU A 79 5.55 10.25 -1.27
N SER A 80 5.96 11.51 -1.18
CA SER A 80 5.71 12.34 0.01
C SER A 80 4.22 12.52 0.29
N ALA A 81 3.40 12.71 -0.73
CA ALA A 81 1.94 12.79 -0.56
C ALA A 81 1.36 11.44 -0.13
N LEU A 82 1.82 10.36 -0.78
CA LEU A 82 1.33 9.00 -0.55
C LEU A 82 1.58 8.52 0.88
N VAL A 83 2.73 8.84 1.50
CA VAL A 83 3.04 8.43 2.90
C VAL A 83 2.72 9.51 3.93
N GLY A 84 2.72 10.79 3.54
CA GLY A 84 2.51 11.92 4.43
C GLY A 84 1.05 12.14 4.82
N ASP A 85 0.12 11.80 3.93
CA ASP A 85 -1.31 11.97 4.11
C ASP A 85 -2.06 10.71 3.64
N CYS A 86 -1.66 9.55 4.19
CA CYS A 86 -2.15 8.24 3.75
C CYS A 86 -3.48 7.81 4.39
N VAL A 87 -3.92 8.48 5.45
CA VAL A 87 -5.13 8.15 6.22
C VAL A 87 -6.22 9.16 5.92
N GLY A 88 -7.40 8.68 5.52
CA GLY A 88 -8.59 9.47 5.20
C GLY A 88 -9.26 10.08 6.43
N ALA A 89 -10.23 10.95 6.19
CA ALA A 89 -11.03 11.56 7.26
C ALA A 89 -11.85 10.53 8.07
N ASP A 90 -12.13 9.37 7.50
CA ASP A 90 -12.77 8.21 8.13
C ASP A 90 -11.81 7.36 8.97
N GLY A 91 -10.52 7.72 9.03
CA GLY A 91 -9.51 7.08 9.86
C GLY A 91 -8.90 5.81 9.28
N VAL A 92 -9.18 5.50 8.00
CA VAL A 92 -8.61 4.32 7.31
C VAL A 92 -7.65 4.74 6.20
N LEU A 93 -6.89 3.79 5.64
CA LEU A 93 -6.02 4.08 4.50
C LEU A 93 -6.85 4.54 3.29
N LYS A 94 -6.42 5.61 2.62
CA LYS A 94 -7.15 6.23 1.48
C LYS A 94 -7.23 5.36 0.22
N TYR A 95 -6.42 4.31 0.15
CA TYR A 95 -6.21 3.53 -1.05
C TYR A 95 -6.73 2.12 -0.84
N PHE A 96 -7.74 1.71 -1.62
CA PHE A 96 -8.17 0.32 -1.62
C PHE A 96 -7.02 -0.60 -2.03
N THR A 97 -6.29 -0.26 -3.10
CA THR A 97 -5.03 -0.92 -3.46
C THR A 97 -3.96 0.09 -3.85
N LEU A 98 -2.73 -0.14 -3.38
CA LEU A 98 -1.50 0.51 -3.86
C LEU A 98 -0.54 -0.55 -4.40
N ASN A 99 -0.09 -0.38 -5.64
CA ASN A 99 0.96 -1.18 -6.25
C ASN A 99 2.17 -0.31 -6.59
N LEU A 100 3.37 -0.82 -6.33
CA LEU A 100 4.64 -0.18 -6.71
C LEU A 100 5.43 -1.07 -7.66
N TYR A 101 5.99 -0.48 -8.72
CA TYR A 101 6.66 -1.19 -9.80
C TYR A 101 8.06 -0.65 -10.04
N ALA A 102 8.91 -1.50 -10.63
CA ALA A 102 10.19 -1.12 -11.21
C ALA A 102 10.38 -1.82 -12.56
N GLY A 103 10.63 -1.06 -13.63
CA GLY A 103 10.80 -1.59 -14.98
C GLY A 103 9.62 -2.46 -15.43
N GLY A 104 8.40 -2.10 -15.03
CA GLY A 104 7.17 -2.84 -15.30
C GLY A 104 6.93 -4.09 -14.45
N LYS A 105 7.82 -4.44 -13.52
CA LYS A 105 7.66 -5.57 -12.60
C LYS A 105 7.08 -5.08 -11.27
N LEU A 106 6.09 -5.79 -10.75
CA LEU A 106 5.50 -5.52 -9.44
C LEU A 106 6.53 -5.79 -8.34
N LEU A 107 6.72 -4.83 -7.43
CA LEU A 107 7.63 -4.95 -6.28
C LEU A 107 6.88 -5.10 -4.96
N PHE A 108 5.78 -4.39 -4.84
CA PHE A 108 4.98 -4.29 -3.62
C PHE A 108 3.52 -4.09 -3.99
N SER A 109 2.63 -4.73 -3.24
CA SER A 109 1.19 -4.52 -3.32
C SER A 109 0.63 -4.44 -1.90
N SER A 110 -0.20 -3.44 -1.67
CA SER A 110 -0.99 -3.24 -0.46
C SER A 110 -2.45 -3.17 -0.87
N SER A 111 -3.19 -4.25 -0.68
CA SER A 111 -4.59 -4.39 -1.09
C SER A 111 -5.52 -4.35 0.12
N HIS A 112 -6.82 -4.17 -0.14
CA HIS A 112 -7.87 -4.14 0.87
C HIS A 112 -7.54 -3.18 2.02
N TYR A 113 -7.18 -1.94 1.67
CA TYR A 113 -6.79 -0.92 2.66
C TYR A 113 -5.61 -1.35 3.54
N GLY A 114 -4.73 -2.21 3.03
CA GLY A 114 -3.52 -2.65 3.73
C GLY A 114 -3.65 -3.93 4.56
N SER A 115 -4.82 -4.57 4.64
CA SER A 115 -4.92 -5.89 5.30
C SER A 115 -4.20 -7.00 4.54
N GLU A 116 -3.96 -6.81 3.24
CA GLU A 116 -3.21 -7.75 2.41
C GLU A 116 -1.95 -7.08 1.85
N ILE A 117 -0.77 -7.49 2.35
CA ILE A 117 0.51 -7.02 1.85
C ILE A 117 1.25 -8.15 1.12
N TYR A 118 1.61 -7.87 -0.13
CA TYR A 118 2.47 -8.72 -0.95
C TYR A 118 3.81 -8.04 -1.20
N TRP A 119 4.88 -8.72 -0.81
CA TRP A 119 6.25 -8.24 -0.95
C TRP A 119 7.01 -9.16 -1.92
N MET A 120 7.40 -8.64 -3.08
CA MET A 120 7.86 -9.49 -4.18
C MET A 120 9.33 -9.90 -4.07
N LYS A 121 10.12 -9.22 -3.22
CA LYS A 121 11.56 -9.46 -3.07
C LYS A 121 11.86 -10.30 -1.82
N ASP A 122 12.64 -11.36 -1.99
CA ASP A 122 12.96 -12.31 -0.90
C ASP A 122 14.46 -12.41 -0.60
N SER A 123 15.24 -11.37 -0.92
CA SER A 123 16.65 -11.33 -0.58
C SER A 123 16.87 -11.27 0.94
N PHE A 124 18.05 -11.64 1.43
CA PHE A 124 18.37 -11.57 2.87
C PHE A 124 18.16 -10.18 3.47
N ALA A 125 18.42 -9.12 2.71
CA ALA A 125 18.19 -7.75 3.18
C ALA A 125 16.70 -7.45 3.38
N GLU A 126 15.85 -7.94 2.47
CA GLU A 126 14.40 -7.75 2.53
C GLU A 126 13.77 -8.59 3.65
N ILE A 127 14.17 -9.85 3.77
CA ILE A 127 13.75 -10.72 4.87
C ILE A 127 14.17 -10.10 6.21
N GLY A 128 15.42 -9.60 6.30
CA GLY A 128 15.90 -8.91 7.49
C GLY A 128 15.10 -7.66 7.84
N PHE A 129 14.74 -6.85 6.84
CA PHE A 129 13.86 -5.70 7.01
C PHE A 129 12.48 -6.11 7.56
N LEU A 130 11.81 -7.09 6.93
CA LEU A 130 10.50 -7.55 7.38
C LEU A 130 10.56 -8.16 8.79
N MET A 131 11.61 -8.90 9.14
CA MET A 131 11.82 -9.40 10.51
C MET A 131 12.00 -8.29 11.55
N MET A 132 12.62 -7.17 11.18
CA MET A 132 12.71 -6.01 12.08
C MET A 132 11.36 -5.30 12.20
N LEU A 133 10.63 -5.22 11.09
CA LEU A 133 9.31 -4.61 11.04
C LEU A 133 8.31 -5.35 11.95
N THR A 134 8.26 -6.68 11.88
CA THR A 134 7.35 -7.49 12.73
C THR A 134 7.66 -7.37 14.22
N LYS A 135 8.94 -7.20 14.58
CA LYS A 135 9.34 -6.93 15.97
C LYS A 135 8.93 -5.55 16.45
N LYS A 136 8.93 -4.57 15.54
CA LYS A 136 8.61 -3.17 15.86
C LYS A 136 7.11 -2.93 15.93
N TYR A 137 6.33 -3.62 15.09
CA TYR A 137 4.88 -3.47 14.98
C TYR A 137 4.20 -4.79 15.32
N PRO A 138 3.75 -5.00 16.58
CA PRO A 138 3.16 -6.25 17.04
C PRO A 138 1.94 -6.72 16.24
N LEU A 139 1.24 -5.78 15.57
CA LEU A 139 0.10 -6.11 14.70
C LEU A 139 0.49 -7.00 13.51
N ILE A 140 1.78 -7.01 13.12
CA ILE A 140 2.31 -7.88 12.06
C ILE A 140 2.88 -9.12 12.75
N LYS A 141 2.12 -10.23 12.70
CA LYS A 141 2.51 -11.50 13.34
C LYS A 141 3.74 -12.13 12.70
N GLY A 142 3.88 -11.95 11.41
CA GLY A 142 4.90 -12.64 10.62
C GLY A 142 4.73 -12.42 9.13
N PHE A 143 5.39 -13.27 8.37
CA PHE A 143 5.22 -13.34 6.93
C PHE A 143 5.56 -14.75 6.44
N ASP A 144 4.86 -15.17 5.40
CA ASP A 144 5.03 -16.47 4.77
C ASP A 144 5.62 -16.34 3.37
N LYS A 145 6.44 -17.33 2.98
CA LYS A 145 6.93 -17.45 1.62
C LYS A 145 5.98 -18.32 0.81
N ARG A 146 5.39 -17.74 -0.24
CA ARG A 146 4.58 -18.43 -1.25
C ARG A 146 5.22 -18.37 -2.64
#